data_AF-A0A845LLZ2-F1
#
_entry.id   AF-A0A845LLZ2-F1
#
_cell.length_a   1.000
_cell.length_b   1.000
_cell.length_c   1.000
_cell.angle_alpha   90.00
_cell.angle_beta   90.00
_cell.angle_gamma   90.00
#
_symmetry.space_group_name_H-M   'P 1'
#
loop_
_entity.id
_entity.type
_entity.pdbx_description
1 polymer ?
#
loop_
_entity_poly.entity_id
_entity_poly.type
_entity_poly.pdbx_seq_one_letter_code
_entity_poly.pdbx_strand_id
1 'polypeptide(L)' 'MMTDEIKAIKKEIEELRESINRYIEYPDIFEKELLKTSRQLDKYTNEYMRKSMPS' A
#
# COMPACT_ATOMS: atom_id res chain seq x y z
N MET A 1 -12.08 -9.89 -15.74
CA MET A 1 -12.53 -8.58 -15.18
C MET A 1 -11.84 -8.41 -13.84
N MET A 2 -11.22 -7.24 -13.57
CA MET A 2 -10.82 -6.91 -12.20
C MET A 2 -12.09 -6.75 -11.36
N THR A 3 -12.18 -7.52 -10.28
CA THR A 3 -13.29 -7.38 -9.32
C THR A 3 -13.20 -6.02 -8.63
N ASP A 4 -14.31 -5.51 -8.12
CA ASP A 4 -14.32 -4.23 -7.39
C ASP A 4 -13.44 -4.29 -6.13
N GLU A 5 -13.25 -5.48 -5.56
CA GLU A 5 -12.26 -5.72 -4.50
C GLU A 5 -10.83 -5.43 -4.96
N ILE A 6 -10.41 -5.90 -6.15
CA ILE A 6 -9.06 -5.66 -6.67
C ILE A 6 -8.84 -4.16 -6.94
N LYS A 7 -9.87 -3.46 -7.42
CA LYS A 7 -9.82 -2.00 -7.61
C LYS A 7 -9.66 -1.26 -6.28
N ALA A 8 -10.38 -1.68 -5.24
CA ALA A 8 -10.26 -1.11 -3.91
C ALA A 8 -8.85 -1.32 -3.36
N ILE A 9 -8.30 -2.54 -3.43
CA ILE A 9 -6.93 -2.82 -2.98
C ILE A 9 -5.90 -1.99 -3.75
N LYS A 10 -6.08 -1.83 -5.07
CA LYS A 10 -5.19 -0.98 -5.87
C LYS A 10 -5.25 0.48 -5.41
N LYS A 11 -6.43 0.99 -5.08
CA LYS A 11 -6.58 2.36 -4.56
C LYS A 11 -5.85 2.53 -3.22
N GLU A 12 -6.03 1.59 -2.29
CA GLU A 12 -5.32 1.61 -1.00
C GLU A 12 -3.79 1.60 -1.17
N ILE A 13 -3.27 0.82 -2.12
CA ILE A 13 -1.84 0.80 -2.45
C ILE A 13 -1.34 2.17 -2.89
N GLU A 14 -2.08 2.88 -3.76
CA GLU A 14 -1.68 4.21 -4.22
C GLU A 14 -1.75 5.26 -3.10
N GLU A 15 -2.79 5.23 -2.25
CA GLU A 15 -2.90 6.15 -1.10
C GLU A 15 -1.77 5.94 -0.07
N LEU A 16 -1.35 4.69 0.15
CA LEU A 16 -0.20 4.37 1.00
C LEU A 16 1.11 4.85 0.37
N ARG A 17 1.29 4.73 -0.95
CA ARG A 17 2.46 5.26 -1.67
C ARG A 17 2.56 6.77 -1.54
N GLU A 18 1.46 7.49 -1.71
CA GLU A 18 1.42 8.94 -1.49
C GLU A 18 1.78 9.31 -0.05
N SER A 19 1.30 8.54 0.92
CA SER A 19 1.62 8.77 2.33
C SER A 19 3.10 8.54 2.62
N ILE A 20 3.70 7.46 2.09
CA ILE A 20 5.15 7.23 2.18
C ILE A 20 5.91 8.40 1.56
N ASN A 21 5.52 8.86 0.37
CA ASN A 21 6.18 9.98 -0.30
C ASN A 21 6.17 11.26 0.55
N ARG A 22 5.10 11.53 1.29
CA ARG A 22 5.07 12.65 2.26
C ARG A 22 5.97 12.42 3.46
N TYR A 23 6.00 11.21 4.00
CA TYR A 23 6.77 10.93 5.21
C TYR A 23 8.29 10.87 4.96
N ILE A 24 8.73 10.43 3.77
CA ILE A 24 10.16 10.39 3.42
C ILE A 24 10.78 11.79 3.32
N GLU A 25 9.97 12.85 3.19
CA GLU A 25 10.46 14.24 3.23
C GLU A 25 10.94 14.62 4.64
N TYR A 26 10.40 13.97 5.69
CA TYR A 26 10.74 14.23 7.08
C TYR A 26 10.90 12.92 7.88
N PRO A 27 11.89 12.09 7.55
CA PRO A 27 12.02 10.74 8.09
C PRO A 27 12.25 10.73 9.61
N ASP A 28 12.92 11.74 10.16
CA ASP A 28 13.17 11.87 11.60
C ASP A 28 11.88 12.13 12.41
N ILE A 29 10.87 12.72 11.77
CA ILE A 29 9.57 13.02 12.40
C ILE A 29 8.62 11.83 12.24
N PHE A 30 8.66 11.18 11.08
CA PHE A 30 7.67 10.17 10.67
C PHE A 30 8.23 8.76 10.59
N GLU A 31 9.33 8.42 11.28
CA GLU A 31 9.93 7.09 11.24
C GLU A 31 8.92 5.97 11.54
N LYS A 32 8.08 6.17 12.57
CA LYS A 32 7.07 5.18 12.97
C LYS A 32 5.96 5.03 11.93
N GLU A 33 5.51 6.15 11.38
CA GLU A 33 4.52 6.23 10.31
C GLU A 33 5.05 5.56 9.05
N LEU A 34 6.31 5.83 8.65
CA LEU A 34 6.98 5.17 7.54
C LEU A 34 6.99 3.65 7.71
N LEU A 35 7.42 3.16 8.87
CA LEU A 35 7.46 1.72 9.15
C LEU A 35 6.05 1.10 9.12
N LYS A 36 5.06 1.79 9.68
CA LYS A 36 3.67 1.31 9.70
C LYS A 36 3.07 1.27 8.29
N THR A 37 3.19 2.37 7.55
CA THR A 37 2.66 2.51 6.20
C THR A 37 3.34 1.55 5.23
N SER A 38 4.65 1.34 5.37
CA SER A 38 5.41 0.34 4.61
C SER A 38 4.87 -1.08 4.84
N ARG A 39 4.66 -1.48 6.10
CA ARG A 39 4.05 -2.81 6.42
C ARG A 39 2.64 -2.95 5.86
N GLN A 40 1.85 -1.88 5.86
CA GLN A 40 0.51 -1.90 5.26
C GLN A 40 0.58 -2.05 3.74
N LEU A 41 1.52 -1.35 3.09
CA LEU A 41 1.75 -1.45 1.65
C LEU A 41 2.13 -2.88 1.24
N ASP A 42 3.03 -3.52 1.99
CA ASP A 42 3.41 -4.92 1.77
C ASP A 42 2.20 -5.86 1.88
N LYS A 43 1.36 -5.67 2.91
CA LYS A 43 0.15 -6.47 3.11
C LYS A 43 -0.79 -6.37 1.90
N TYR A 44 -1.12 -5.15 1.48
CA TYR A 44 -2.05 -4.94 0.36
C TYR A 44 -1.46 -5.37 -0.98
N THR A 45 -0.16 -5.18 -1.19
CA THR A 45 0.52 -5.67 -2.40
C THR A 45 0.45 -7.19 -2.48
N ASN A 46 0.68 -7.90 -1.37
CA ASN A 46 0.55 -9.36 -1.32
C ASN A 46 -0.91 -9.82 -1.52
N GLU A 47 -1.89 -9.08 -1.00
CA GLU A 47 -3.30 -9.36 -1.22
C GLU A 47 -3.71 -9.15 -2.69
N TYR A 48 -3.25 -8.05 -3.29
CA TYR A 48 -3.43 -7.76 -4.70
C TYR A 48 -2.85 -8.87 -5.58
N MET A 49 -1.61 -9.31 -5.32
CA MET A 49 -0.98 -10.39 -6.07
C MET A 49 -1.78 -11.69 -5.98
N ARG A 50 -2.23 -12.06 -4.77
CA ARG A 50 -3.05 -13.27 -4.56
C ARG A 50 -4.39 -13.23 -5.29
N LYS A 51 -5.05 -12.07 -5.34
CA LYS A 51 -6.35 -11.91 -6.00
C LYS A 51 -6.23 -11.65 -7.51
N SER A 52 -5.10 -11.15 -7.99
CA SER A 52 -4.89 -10.82 -9.41
C SER A 52 -4.29 -11.95 -10.22
N MET A 53 -3.64 -12.94 -9.58
CA MET A 53 -3.20 -14.15 -10.28
C MET A 53 -4.35 -15.17 -10.38
N PRO A 54 -4.66 -15.69 -11.58
CA PRO A 54 -5.55 -16.83 -11.71
C PRO A 54 -4.89 -18.05 -11.05
N SER A 55 -5.67 -18.77 -10.24
CA SER A 55 -5.27 -20.06 -9.66
C SER A 55 -5.17 -21.15 -10.72
#